data_AF-A0A732NA91-F1
#
_entry.id   AF-A0A732NA91-F1
#
_cell.length_a   1.000
_cell.length_b   1.000
_cell.length_c   1.000
_cell.angle_alpha   90.00
_cell.angle_beta   90.00
_cell.angle_gamma   90.00
#
_symmetry.space_group_name_H-M   'P 1'
#
loop_
_entity.id
_entity.type
_entity.pdbx_description
1 polymer ?
#
loop_
_entity_poly.entity_id
_entity_poly.type
_entity_poly.pdbx_seq_one_letter_code
_entity_poly.pdbx_strand_id
1 'polypeptide(L)'
;MAFKMSGQAQTIKVYNLRSDTNEFIGAGDAYIPPHTGLPANCTDIAPPDIPASHIAVFDSETETWKLKEDHRGETVYDTTTGNPVYISEPGSLPENFTSVSPGDGYKKWDSKAKVWVNDEAAEAAA
;
A
#
# COMPACT_ATOMS: atom_id res chain seq x y z
N MET A 1 4.51 -18.37 15.49
CA MET A 1 4.10 -19.09 16.73
C MET A 1 2.61 -19.30 16.57
N ALA A 2 2.15 -20.54 16.52
CA ALA A 2 0.72 -20.83 16.35
C ALA A 2 -0.10 -20.36 17.57
N PHE A 3 -1.27 -19.75 17.31
CA PHE A 3 -2.24 -19.37 18.33
C PHE A 3 -2.53 -20.52 19.30
N LYS A 4 -2.52 -20.24 20.61
CA LYS A 4 -2.81 -21.24 21.65
C LYS A 4 -4.28 -21.17 22.08
N MET A 5 -5.03 -22.21 21.74
CA MET A 5 -6.42 -22.37 22.18
C MET A 5 -6.51 -22.50 23.72
N SER A 6 -7.58 -21.95 24.31
CA SER A 6 -7.86 -22.03 25.74
C SER A 6 -9.18 -22.73 26.03
N GLY A 7 -9.32 -23.32 27.21
CA GLY A 7 -10.61 -23.82 27.74
C GLY A 7 -11.51 -22.72 28.31
N GLN A 8 -11.09 -21.46 28.23
CA GLN A 8 -11.87 -20.29 28.62
C GLN A 8 -12.00 -19.35 27.41
N ALA A 9 -13.05 -18.53 27.40
CA ALA A 9 -13.22 -17.52 26.38
C ALA A 9 -12.12 -16.46 26.47
N GLN A 10 -11.68 -15.96 25.33
CA GLN A 10 -10.61 -14.97 25.23
C GLN A 10 -11.04 -13.84 24.29
N THR A 11 -10.70 -12.60 24.62
CA THR A 11 -10.75 -11.50 23.66
C THR A 11 -9.32 -11.11 23.33
N ILE A 12 -8.95 -11.17 22.06
CA ILE A 12 -7.59 -10.87 21.61
C ILE A 12 -7.63 -9.89 20.44
N LYS A 13 -6.57 -9.09 20.32
CA LYS A 13 -6.38 -8.23 19.15
C LYS A 13 -5.95 -9.07 17.97
N VAL A 14 -6.68 -8.95 16.87
CA VAL A 14 -6.39 -9.61 15.60
C VAL A 14 -6.18 -8.57 14.50
N TYR A 15 -5.44 -8.98 13.49
CA TYR A 15 -5.14 -8.21 12.29
C TYR A 15 -5.83 -8.89 11.13
N ASN A 16 -6.83 -8.21 10.58
CA ASN A 16 -7.70 -8.75 9.55
C ASN A 16 -6.99 -8.69 8.21
N LEU A 17 -7.19 -9.75 7.43
CA LEU A 17 -6.61 -9.96 6.12
C LEU A 17 -7.71 -9.98 5.08
N ARG A 18 -7.43 -9.41 3.91
CA ARG A 18 -8.28 -9.56 2.74
C ARG A 18 -8.23 -11.01 2.26
N SER A 19 -9.39 -11.62 2.01
CA SER A 19 -9.48 -13.08 1.78
C SER A 19 -8.85 -13.58 0.48
N ASP A 20 -8.65 -12.71 -0.50
CA ASP A 20 -8.09 -13.01 -1.82
C ASP A 20 -6.59 -12.71 -1.91
N THR A 21 -6.10 -11.68 -1.22
CA THR A 21 -4.72 -11.18 -1.33
C THR A 21 -3.89 -11.31 -0.06
N ASN A 22 -4.50 -11.63 1.08
CA ASN A 22 -3.91 -11.58 2.43
C ASN A 22 -3.35 -10.20 2.81
N GLU A 23 -3.82 -9.14 2.17
CA GLU A 23 -3.48 -7.76 2.51
C GLU A 23 -4.05 -7.40 3.88
N PHE A 24 -3.27 -6.68 4.68
CA PHE A 24 -3.76 -6.10 5.92
C PHE A 24 -4.87 -5.08 5.64
N ILE A 25 -6.04 -5.28 6.25
CA ILE A 25 -7.22 -4.40 6.09
C ILE A 25 -7.68 -3.73 7.39
N GLY A 26 -6.97 -3.97 8.50
CA GLY A 26 -7.21 -3.30 9.77
C GLY A 26 -7.15 -4.21 10.98
N ALA A 27 -6.92 -3.62 12.15
CA ALA A 27 -6.92 -4.33 13.43
C ALA A 27 -8.30 -4.27 14.09
N GLY A 28 -8.66 -5.32 14.83
CA GLY A 28 -9.88 -5.38 15.62
C GLY A 28 -9.72 -6.32 16.80
N ASP A 29 -10.71 -6.36 17.68
CA ASP A 29 -10.74 -7.33 18.79
C ASP A 29 -11.66 -8.49 18.40
N ALA A 30 -11.16 -9.72 18.54
CA ALA A 30 -11.92 -10.93 18.28
C ALA A 30 -12.21 -11.66 19.58
N TYR A 31 -13.48 -12.03 19.76
CA TYR A 31 -13.90 -12.95 20.82
C TYR A 31 -13.72 -14.39 20.34
N ILE A 32 -12.95 -15.16 21.10
CA ILE A 32 -12.60 -16.56 20.85
C ILE A 32 -13.28 -17.43 21.91
N PRO A 33 -14.31 -18.22 21.55
CA PRO A 33 -14.92 -19.18 22.46
C PRO A 33 -13.93 -20.24 22.98
N PRO A 34 -14.22 -20.88 24.13
CA PRO A 34 -13.45 -22.02 24.61
C PRO A 34 -13.26 -23.09 23.54
N HIS A 35 -12.04 -23.63 23.45
CA HIS A 35 -11.64 -24.71 22.54
C HIS A 35 -11.80 -24.38 21.05
N THR A 36 -11.74 -23.10 20.67
CA THR A 36 -11.75 -22.65 19.27
C THR A 36 -10.48 -21.90 18.89
N GLY A 37 -10.26 -21.69 17.58
CA GLY A 37 -9.12 -20.98 17.01
C GLY A 37 -9.47 -19.55 16.56
N LEU A 38 -8.48 -18.88 15.96
CA LEU A 38 -8.66 -17.58 15.33
C LEU A 38 -9.74 -17.62 14.24
N PRO A 39 -10.50 -16.53 14.05
CA PRO A 39 -11.35 -16.36 12.87
C PRO A 39 -10.58 -16.55 11.57
N ALA A 40 -11.28 -16.95 10.51
CA ALA A 40 -10.69 -17.00 9.18
C ALA A 40 -10.20 -15.62 8.73
N ASN A 41 -9.15 -15.59 7.92
CA ASN A 41 -8.56 -14.37 7.35
C ASN A 41 -8.13 -13.35 8.43
N CYS A 42 -7.56 -13.82 9.53
CA CYS A 42 -6.90 -12.96 10.50
C CYS A 42 -5.66 -13.63 11.08
N THR A 43 -4.80 -12.82 11.71
CA THR A 43 -3.64 -13.28 12.48
C THR A 43 -3.57 -12.52 13.80
N ASP A 44 -2.98 -13.13 14.83
CA ASP A 44 -2.61 -12.49 16.09
C ASP A 44 -1.21 -11.84 16.03
N ILE A 45 -0.51 -11.96 14.90
CA ILE A 45 0.81 -11.36 14.66
C ILE A 45 0.64 -9.93 14.16
N ALA A 46 1.16 -8.96 14.90
CA ALA A 46 1.12 -7.56 14.50
C ALA A 46 1.87 -7.31 13.18
N PRO A 47 1.29 -6.52 12.25
CA PRO A 47 2.04 -6.04 11.10
C PRO A 47 3.18 -5.13 11.55
N PRO A 48 4.26 -5.04 10.77
CA PRO A 48 5.29 -4.03 10.97
C PRO A 48 4.72 -2.63 10.70
N ASP A 49 5.51 -1.59 10.98
CA ASP A 49 5.20 -0.25 10.50
C ASP A 49 5.09 -0.24 8.98
N ILE A 50 3.96 0.26 8.47
CA ILE A 50 3.67 0.32 7.04
C ILE A 50 4.00 1.75 6.56
N PRO A 51 5.08 1.95 5.80
CA PRO A 51 5.41 3.26 5.26
C PRO A 51 4.39 3.73 4.23
N ALA A 52 4.43 5.00 3.86
CA ALA A 52 3.62 5.53 2.77
C ALA A 52 3.86 4.73 1.47
N SER A 53 2.81 4.64 0.64
CA SER A 53 2.85 3.92 -0.63
C SER A 53 3.24 2.43 -0.52
N HIS A 54 2.90 1.80 0.62
CA HIS A 54 3.12 0.38 0.86
C HIS A 54 1.91 -0.27 1.51
N ILE A 55 1.82 -1.59 1.38
CA ILE A 55 0.87 -2.44 2.06
C ILE A 55 1.58 -3.64 2.68
N ALA A 56 1.09 -4.11 3.83
CA ALA A 56 1.56 -5.35 4.43
C ALA A 56 0.72 -6.52 3.94
N VAL A 57 1.36 -7.56 3.42
CA VAL A 57 0.74 -8.82 2.99
C VAL A 57 1.21 -9.94 3.90
N PHE A 58 0.27 -10.68 4.49
CA PHE A 58 0.59 -11.79 5.38
C PHE A 58 0.85 -13.07 4.58
N ASP A 59 1.99 -13.71 4.86
CA ASP A 59 2.35 -15.02 4.35
C ASP A 59 1.98 -16.07 5.41
N SER A 60 0.90 -16.80 5.16
CA SER A 60 0.36 -17.80 6.09
C SER A 60 1.21 -19.06 6.19
N GLU A 61 2.08 -19.34 5.22
CA GLU A 61 2.97 -20.51 5.26
C GLU A 61 4.15 -20.28 6.19
N THR A 62 4.67 -19.06 6.20
CA THR A 62 5.82 -18.65 7.03
C THR A 62 5.40 -17.93 8.30
N GLU A 63 4.12 -17.58 8.46
CA GLU A 63 3.58 -16.73 9.52
C GLU A 63 4.31 -15.37 9.61
N THR A 64 4.63 -14.75 8.46
CA THR A 64 5.37 -13.48 8.39
C THR A 64 4.66 -12.41 7.56
N TRP A 65 4.99 -11.15 7.84
CA TRP A 65 4.53 -10.02 7.05
C TRP A 65 5.56 -9.65 5.98
N LYS A 66 5.09 -9.41 4.75
CA LYS A 66 5.88 -8.86 3.65
C LYS A 66 5.33 -7.50 3.26
N LEU A 67 6.18 -6.48 3.28
CA LEU A 67 5.84 -5.17 2.74
C LEU A 67 5.92 -5.21 1.22
N LYS A 68 4.89 -4.71 0.56
CA LYS A 68 4.84 -4.53 -0.89
C LYS A 68 4.55 -3.08 -1.19
N GLU A 69 5.21 -2.57 -2.22
CA GLU A 69 4.91 -1.25 -2.76
C GLU A 69 3.50 -1.24 -3.32
N ASP A 70 2.73 -0.22 -2.96
CA ASP A 70 1.34 -0.06 -3.33
C ASP A 70 0.96 1.43 -3.30
N HIS A 71 0.80 2.00 -4.49
CA HIS A 71 0.45 3.40 -4.68
C HIS A 71 -1.07 3.63 -4.84
N ARG A 72 -1.91 2.63 -4.56
CA ARG A 72 -3.38 2.79 -4.67
C ARG A 72 -3.88 3.96 -3.84
N GLY A 73 -4.80 4.72 -4.42
CA GLY A 73 -5.39 5.90 -3.78
C GLY A 73 -4.57 7.17 -3.97
N GLU A 74 -3.37 7.08 -4.54
CA GLU A 74 -2.53 8.24 -4.83
C GLU A 74 -2.80 8.81 -6.24
N THR A 75 -2.58 10.11 -6.39
CA THR A 75 -2.54 10.78 -7.70
C THR A 75 -1.08 11.06 -8.05
N VAL A 76 -0.63 10.50 -9.16
CA VAL A 76 0.71 10.65 -9.71
C VAL A 76 0.64 11.39 -11.04
N TYR A 77 1.77 11.75 -11.63
CA TYR A 77 1.85 12.52 -12.86
C TYR A 77 2.64 11.76 -13.91
N ASP A 78 2.11 11.67 -15.12
CA ASP A 78 2.82 11.10 -16.26
C ASP A 78 3.97 12.04 -16.64
N THR A 79 5.20 11.55 -16.59
CA THR A 79 6.43 12.33 -16.85
C THR A 79 6.59 12.77 -18.30
N THR A 80 5.83 12.18 -19.24
CA THR A 80 5.85 12.54 -20.66
C THR A 80 4.88 13.68 -20.95
N THR A 81 3.72 13.69 -20.29
CA THR A 81 2.62 14.62 -20.59
C THR A 81 2.33 15.64 -19.48
N GLY A 82 2.78 15.39 -18.26
CA GLY A 82 2.43 16.17 -17.07
C GLY A 82 1.03 15.88 -16.52
N ASN A 83 0.27 14.97 -17.14
CA ASN A 83 -1.12 14.73 -16.76
C ASN A 83 -1.23 13.97 -15.42
N PRO A 84 -2.18 14.37 -14.54
CA PRO A 84 -2.47 13.61 -13.32
C PRO A 84 -3.15 12.28 -13.65
N VAL A 85 -2.74 11.22 -12.97
CA VAL A 85 -3.26 9.86 -13.09
C VAL A 85 -3.51 9.32 -11.69
N TYR A 86 -4.71 8.80 -11.47
CA TYR A 86 -5.10 8.16 -10.22
C TYR A 86 -4.74 6.67 -10.26
N ILE A 87 -4.01 6.18 -9.26
CA ILE A 87 -3.65 4.78 -9.16
C ILE A 87 -4.77 4.02 -8.45
N SER A 88 -5.44 3.15 -9.20
CA SER A 88 -6.48 2.25 -8.69
C SER A 88 -6.01 0.81 -8.50
N GLU A 89 -4.91 0.43 -9.16
CA GLU A 89 -4.37 -0.93 -9.14
C GLU A 89 -3.20 -1.07 -8.17
N PRO A 90 -3.07 -2.22 -7.47
CA PRO A 90 -1.97 -2.45 -6.56
C PRO A 90 -0.66 -2.62 -7.32
N GLY A 91 0.42 -2.10 -6.74
CA GLY A 91 1.78 -2.35 -7.21
C GLY A 91 2.69 -1.12 -7.17
N SER A 92 3.88 -1.32 -7.71
CA SER A 92 4.90 -0.30 -7.85
C SER A 92 4.52 0.77 -8.86
N LEU A 93 5.01 1.99 -8.66
CA LEU A 93 4.82 3.07 -9.61
C LEU A 93 5.61 2.78 -10.91
N PRO A 94 4.98 2.81 -12.10
CA PRO A 94 5.72 2.62 -13.34
C PRO A 94 6.73 3.76 -13.57
N GLU A 95 7.85 3.48 -14.26
CA GLU A 95 8.97 4.43 -14.40
C GLU A 95 8.61 5.76 -15.08
N ASN A 96 7.54 5.78 -15.89
CA ASN A 96 7.06 6.98 -16.55
C ASN A 96 6.15 7.85 -15.66
N PHE A 97 5.96 7.51 -14.39
CA PHE A 97 5.18 8.30 -13.46
C PHE A 97 6.04 8.86 -12.32
N THR A 98 5.57 9.98 -11.76
CA THR A 98 6.19 10.64 -10.61
C THR A 98 5.12 11.14 -9.65
N SER A 99 5.35 11.06 -8.35
CA SER A 99 4.48 11.68 -7.34
C SER A 99 4.70 13.20 -7.23
N VAL A 100 5.64 13.76 -7.99
CA VAL A 100 5.94 15.19 -8.02
C VAL A 100 5.03 15.89 -9.02
N SER A 101 4.24 16.86 -8.55
CA SER A 101 3.41 17.69 -9.43
C SER A 101 4.27 18.59 -10.33
N PRO A 102 3.94 18.74 -11.63
CA PRO A 102 4.58 19.71 -12.51
C PRO A 102 4.39 21.17 -12.04
N GLY A 103 3.34 21.44 -11.25
CA GLY A 103 2.94 22.80 -10.94
C GLY A 103 2.35 23.50 -12.17
N ASP A 104 2.36 24.83 -12.15
CA ASP A 104 1.77 25.64 -13.22
C ASP A 104 2.76 25.93 -14.36
N GLY A 105 2.22 26.11 -15.57
CA GLY A 105 2.97 26.50 -16.76
C GLY A 105 3.49 25.34 -17.61
N TYR A 106 4.29 25.66 -18.62
CA TYR A 106 4.86 24.66 -19.53
C TYR A 106 6.07 24.00 -18.88
N LYS A 107 5.93 22.72 -18.53
CA LYS A 107 6.96 21.94 -17.84
C LYS A 107 7.30 20.68 -18.60
N LYS A 108 8.58 20.29 -18.55
CA LYS A 108 9.09 19.01 -19.01
C LYS A 108 9.80 18.29 -17.87
N TRP A 109 9.70 16.98 -17.83
CA TRP A 109 10.36 16.18 -16.81
C TRP A 109 11.85 16.02 -17.13
N ASP A 110 12.71 16.38 -16.18
CA ASP A 110 14.14 16.02 -16.21
C ASP A 110 14.33 14.69 -15.48
N SER A 111 14.49 13.60 -16.23
CA SER A 111 14.68 12.27 -15.65
C SER A 111 15.99 12.09 -14.89
N LYS A 112 17.02 12.92 -15.14
CA LYS A 112 18.30 12.88 -14.42
C LYS A 112 18.19 13.55 -13.07
N ALA A 113 17.55 14.72 -13.03
CA ALA A 113 17.37 15.49 -11.81
C ALA A 113 16.10 15.08 -11.04
N LYS A 114 15.21 14.27 -11.64
CA LYS A 114 13.90 13.87 -11.13
C LYS A 114 13.05 15.07 -10.69
N VAL A 115 13.06 16.13 -11.50
CA VAL A 115 12.31 17.37 -11.27
C VAL A 115 11.69 17.88 -12.56
N TRP A 116 10.63 18.65 -12.42
CA TRP A 116 10.04 19.39 -13.52
C TRP A 116 10.84 20.66 -13.78
N VAL A 117 11.21 20.88 -15.04
CA VAL A 117 11.90 22.09 -15.51
C VAL A 117 11.04 22.82 -16.53
N ASN A 118 11.27 24.11 -16.71
CA ASN A 118 10.51 24.90 -17.66
C ASN A 118 10.73 24.40 -19.09
N ASP A 119 9.65 24.25 -19.85
CA ASP A 119 9.70 23.94 -21.27
C ASP A 119 9.55 25.24 -22.08
N GLU A 120 10.69 25.91 -22.30
CA GLU A 120 10.75 27.16 -23.07
C GLU A 120 10.23 26.99 -24.51
N ALA A 121 10.36 25.80 -25.09
CA ALA A 121 9.90 25.55 -26.45
C ALA A 121 8.37 25.44 -26.52
N ALA A 122 7.76 24.75 -25.56
CA ALA A 122 6.32 24.68 -25.43
C ALA A 122 5.71 26.04 -25.03
N GLU A 123 6.39 26.80 -24.17
CA GLU A 123 5.98 28.17 -23.80
C GLU A 123 6.03 29.13 -24.98
N ALA A 124 7.07 29.07 -25.82
CA ALA A 124 7.18 29.92 -27.00
C ALA A 124 6.21 29.55 -28.14
N ALA A 125 5.62 28.35 -28.11
CA ALA A 125 4.69 27.85 -29.13
C ALA A 125 3.21 28.11 -28.81
N ALA A 126 2.91 28.65 -27.62
CA ALA A 126 1.58 28.98 -27.14
C ALA A 126 1.15 30.40 -27.50
#